data_AF-A0A7W9AG37-F1
#
_entry.id   AF-A0A7W9AG37-F1
#
_cell.length_a   1.000
_cell.length_b   1.000
_cell.length_c   1.000
_cell.angle_alpha   90.00
_cell.angle_beta   90.00
_cell.angle_gamma   90.00
#
_symmetry.space_group_name_H-M   'P 1'
#
loop_
_entity.id
_entity.type
_entity.pdbx_description
1 polymer ?
#
loop_
_entity_poly.entity_id
_entity_poly.type
_entity_poly.pdbx_seq_one_letter_code
_entity_poly.pdbx_strand_id
1 'polypeptide(L)' 'MSSAKTRSILIRLGKDLRAARLRRGMAIVDLAVGAGTSTSTIIRLEKGEAGVGIGMLADVLVVFGLNERLPI' A
#
# COMPACT_ATOMS: atom_id res chain seq x y z
N MET A 1 0.12 -18.04 12.33
CA MET A 1 0.60 -18.04 10.94
C MET A 1 -0.57 -17.70 10.03
N SER A 2 -0.43 -16.68 9.18
CA SER A 2 -1.45 -16.32 8.18
C SER A 2 -1.61 -17.46 7.17
N SER A 3 -2.85 -17.84 6.84
CA SER A 3 -3.13 -18.90 5.86
C SER A 3 -2.48 -18.58 4.51
N ALA A 4 -2.11 -19.60 3.72
CA ALA A 4 -1.59 -19.41 2.37
C ALA A 4 -2.50 -18.53 1.50
N LYS A 5 -3.83 -18.64 1.71
CA LYS A 5 -4.84 -17.81 1.05
C LYS A 5 -4.78 -16.35 1.50
N THR A 6 -4.60 -16.09 2.78
CA THR A 6 -4.46 -14.72 3.29
C THR A 6 -3.18 -14.08 2.76
N ARG A 7 -2.06 -14.82 2.69
CA ARG A 7 -0.82 -14.33 2.10
C ARG A 7 -0.98 -13.96 0.62
N SER A 8 -1.69 -14.77 -0.17
CA SER A 8 -1.91 -14.45 -1.59
C SER A 8 -2.78 -13.21 -1.78
N ILE A 9 -3.80 -13.02 -0.94
CA ILE A 9 -4.63 -11.81 -0.93
C ILE A 9 -3.79 -10.57 -0.61
N LEU A 10 -2.93 -10.63 0.41
CA LEU A 10 -2.07 -9.51 0.78
C LEU A 10 -1.07 -9.15 -0.34
N ILE A 11 -0.46 -10.15 -0.98
CA ILE A 11 0.44 -9.93 -2.12
C ILE A 11 -0.30 -9.24 -3.28
N ARG A 12 -1.54 -9.66 -3.56
CA ARG A 12 -2.36 -9.03 -4.59
C ARG A 12 -2.66 -7.58 -4.24
N LEU A 13 -3.10 -7.31 -3.00
CA LEU A 13 -3.34 -5.96 -2.51
C LEU A 13 -2.11 -5.06 -2.67
N GLY A 14 -0.93 -5.53 -2.25
CA GLY A 14 0.32 -4.78 -2.41
C GLY A 14 0.64 -4.46 -3.88
N LYS A 15 0.42 -5.40 -4.79
CA LYS A 15 0.59 -5.18 -6.24
C LYS A 15 -0.39 -4.14 -6.78
N ASP A 16 -1.65 -4.16 -6.32
CA ASP A 16 -2.67 -3.19 -6.74
C ASP A 16 -2.31 -1.77 -6.28
N LEU A 17 -1.76 -1.62 -5.06
CA LEU A 17 -1.24 -0.35 -4.56
C LEU A 17 -0.04 0.14 -5.39
N ARG A 18 0.90 -0.75 -5.71
CA ARG A 18 2.03 -0.42 -6.58
C ARG A 18 1.58 0.04 -7.95
N ALA A 19 0.63 -0.68 -8.54
CA ALA A 19 0.06 -0.31 -9.83
C ALA A 19 -0.66 1.05 -9.75
N ALA A 20 -1.39 1.31 -8.66
CA ALA A 20 -2.03 2.59 -8.40
C ALA A 20 -1.04 3.75 -8.28
N ARG A 21 0.12 3.54 -7.63
CA ARG A 21 1.21 4.52 -7.56
C ARG A 21 1.79 4.80 -8.95
N LEU A 22 2.12 3.74 -9.70
CA LEU A 22 2.74 3.88 -11.02
C LEU A 22 1.81 4.53 -12.05
N ARG A 23 0.51 4.23 -12.04
CA ARG A 23 -0.48 4.90 -12.90
C ARG A 23 -0.59 6.40 -12.63
N ARG A 24 -0.26 6.84 -11.41
CA ARG A 24 -0.20 8.26 -11.01
C ARG A 24 1.15 8.91 -11.27
N GLY A 25 2.13 8.17 -11.82
CA GLY A 25 3.48 8.69 -12.07
C GLY A 25 4.27 9.04 -10.80
N MET A 26 3.88 8.51 -9.63
CA MET A 26 4.50 8.89 -8.36
C MET A 26 5.79 8.10 -8.11
N ALA A 27 6.87 8.80 -7.76
CA ALA A 27 8.04 8.13 -7.22
C ALA A 27 7.71 7.55 -5.84
N ILE A 28 8.47 6.52 -5.45
CA ILE A 28 8.23 5.87 -4.15
C ILE A 28 8.52 6.80 -2.96
N VAL A 29 9.47 7.73 -3.15
CA VAL A 29 9.79 8.75 -2.15
C VAL A 29 8.64 9.75 -1.99
N ASP A 30 7.99 10.16 -3.08
CA ASP A 30 6.86 11.09 -3.03
C ASP A 30 5.67 10.47 -2.29
N LEU A 31 5.39 9.18 -2.55
CA LEU A 31 4.35 8.46 -1.81
C LEU A 31 4.70 8.33 -0.33
N ALA A 32 5.96 8.01 0.00
CA ALA A 32 6.40 7.88 1.37
C ALA A 32 6.26 9.20 2.14
N VAL A 33 6.66 10.32 1.54
CA VAL A 33 6.51 11.67 2.11
C VAL A 33 5.03 12.01 2.28
N GLY A 34 4.20 11.80 1.25
CA GLY A 34 2.77 12.09 1.33
C GLY A 34 2.05 11.26 2.39
N ALA A 35 2.48 10.02 2.62
CA ALA A 35 1.91 9.12 3.61
C ALA A 35 2.61 9.20 4.98
N GLY A 36 3.53 10.16 5.18
CA GLY A 36 4.20 10.38 6.47
C GLY A 36 5.07 9.21 6.94
N THR A 37 5.72 8.47 6.03
CA THR A 37 6.46 7.25 6.35
C THR A 37 7.79 7.14 5.62
N SER A 38 8.51 6.03 5.83
CA SER A 38 9.73 5.71 5.10
C SER A 38 9.46 5.00 3.77
N THR A 39 10.35 5.17 2.81
CA THR A 39 10.31 4.41 1.54
C THR A 39 10.34 2.90 1.79
N SER A 40 11.05 2.43 2.81
CA SER A 40 11.10 1.01 3.16
C SER A 40 9.72 0.48 3.59
N THR A 41 8.94 1.25 4.34
CA THR A 41 7.56 0.91 4.72
C THR A 41 6.67 0.79 3.49
N ILE A 42 6.76 1.73 2.54
CA ILE A 42 6.02 1.67 1.27
C ILE A 42 6.40 0.44 0.45
N ILE A 43 7.70 0.11 0.35
CA ILE A 43 8.16 -1.10 -0.36
C ILE A 43 7.55 -2.36 0.26
N ARG A 44 7.53 -2.46 1.59
CA ARG A 44 6.95 -3.59 2.32
C ARG A 44 5.44 -3.69 2.11
N LEU A 45 4.75 -2.55 2.10
CA LEU A 45 3.31 -2.47 1.82
C LEU A 45 2.99 -2.93 0.39
N GLU A 46 3.75 -2.44 -0.61
CA GLU A 46 3.60 -2.86 -2.01
C GLU A 46 3.96 -4.33 -2.26
N LYS A 47 4.72 -4.96 -1.36
CA LYS A 47 4.99 -6.40 -1.36
C LYS A 47 3.88 -7.22 -0.67
N GLY A 48 2.93 -6.58 0.00
CA GLY A 48 1.87 -7.25 0.75
C GLY A 48 2.36 -7.85 2.07
N GLU A 49 3.35 -7.24 2.72
CA GLU A 49 3.83 -7.72 4.02
C GLU A 49 2.81 -7.48 5.13
N ALA A 50 2.33 -8.56 5.76
CA ALA A 50 1.31 -8.52 6.82
C ALA A 50 1.69 -7.70 8.06
N GLY A 51 2.99 -7.42 8.25
CA GLY A 51 3.49 -6.62 9.37
C GLY A 51 3.34 -5.11 9.18
N VAL A 52 2.86 -4.65 8.02
CA VAL A 52 2.54 -3.24 7.80
C VAL A 52 1.12 -2.99 8.33
N GLY A 53 1.00 -2.07 9.29
CA GLY A 53 -0.27 -1.79 9.96
C GLY A 53 -1.34 -1.22 9.04
N ILE A 54 -2.61 -1.46 9.38
CA ILE A 54 -3.77 -0.99 8.59
C ILE A 54 -3.86 0.54 8.49
N GLY A 55 -3.35 1.28 9.49
CA GLY A 55 -3.27 2.74 9.43
C GLY A 55 -2.40 3.23 8.26
N MET A 56 -1.26 2.57 8.04
CA MET A 56 -0.36 2.88 6.92
C MET A 56 -1.03 2.64 5.56
N LEU A 57 -1.87 1.60 5.45
CA LEU A 57 -2.67 1.39 4.25
C LEU A 57 -3.65 2.56 4.04
N ALA A 58 -4.34 2.99 5.10
CA ALA A 58 -5.27 4.11 5.04
C ALA A 58 -4.58 5.41 4.62
N ASP A 59 -3.40 5.72 5.17
CA ASP A 59 -2.62 6.90 4.81
C ASP A 59 -2.26 6.90 3.31
N VAL A 60 -1.85 5.75 2.77
CA VAL A 60 -1.58 5.60 1.32
C VAL A 60 -2.84 5.79 0.49
N LEU A 61 -3.99 5.28 0.93
CA LEU A 61 -5.27 5.49 0.23
C LEU A 61 -5.69 6.95 0.25
N VAL A 62 -5.44 7.68 1.34
CA VAL A 62 -5.65 9.14 1.41
C VAL A 62 -4.79 9.86 0.38
N VAL A 63 -3.49 9.55 0.30
CA VAL A 63 -2.59 10.13 -0.71
C VAL A 63 -3.05 9.83 -2.14
N PHE A 64 -3.65 8.66 -2.37
CA PHE A 64 -4.22 8.30 -3.68
C PHE A 64 -5.55 8.99 -3.99
N GLY A 65 -6.13 9.74 -3.06
CA GLY A 65 -7.47 10.32 -3.18
C GLY A 65 -8.59 9.27 -3.16
N LEU A 66 -8.35 8.14 -2.49
CA LEU A 66 -9.27 6.99 -2.38
C LEU A 66 -9.89 6.88 -0.98
N ASN A 67 -9.86 7.95 -0.19
CA ASN A 67 -10.43 8.03 1.16
C ASN A 67 -11.95 7.81 1.21
N GLU A 68 -12.66 7.98 0.09
CA GLU A 68 -14.11 7.76 -0.01
C GLU A 68 -14.48 6.46 -0.74
N ARG A 69 -13.48 5.79 -1.35
CA ARG A 69 -13.66 4.50 -2.03
C ARG A 69 -12.62 3.53 -1.53
N LEU A 70 -12.97 2.77 -0.50
CA LEU A 70 -12.20 1.59 -0.15
C LEU A 70 -12.43 0.55 -1.26
N PRO A 71 -11.42 0.17 -2.07
CA PRO A 71 -11.56 -0.96 -2.97
C PRO A 71 -11.46 -2.23 -2.10
N ILE A 72 -12.60 -2.64 -1.55
CA ILE A 72 -12.82 -3.98 -0.99
C ILE A 72 -13.43 -4.88 -2.05
#